data_AF-A0A2T3YYG1-F1
#
_entry.id   AF-A0A2T3YYG1-F1
#
_cell.length_a   1.000
_cell.length_b   1.000
_cell.length_c   1.000
_cell.angle_alpha   90.00
_cell.angle_beta   90.00
_cell.angle_gamma   90.00
#
_symmetry.space_group_name_H-M   'P 1'
#
loop_
_entity.id
_entity.type
_entity.pdbx_description
1 polymer ?
#
loop_
_entity_poly.entity_id
_entity_poly.type
_entity_poly.pdbx_seq_one_letter_code
_entity_poly.pdbx_strand_id
1 'polypeptide(L)'
;MSRSLARRIYSDVFAKWPKQDLRPDYQFQDVLGKVVDERFKTYKPSIEPEELLKARALQFLVQNKFRDRYKLKGPMLEPKSQPTYFEDLVREIEEAPKRTWLERLGKRLSGMIRLQ
;
A
#
# COMPACT_ATOMS: atom_id res chain seq x y z
N MET A 1 -11.24 32.00 1.16
CA MET A 1 -10.77 31.19 0.01
C MET A 1 -11.42 29.82 0.08
N SER A 2 -12.14 29.40 -0.97
CA SER A 2 -12.71 28.05 -1.05
C SER A 2 -11.58 27.02 -0.98
N ARG A 3 -11.61 26.09 -0.01
CA ARG A 3 -10.63 25.00 0.07
C ARG A 3 -10.90 24.04 -1.09
N SER A 4 -9.88 23.73 -1.89
CA SER A 4 -9.96 22.71 -2.96
C SER A 4 -10.54 21.40 -2.41
N LEU A 5 -11.49 20.82 -3.15
CA LEU A 5 -12.13 19.57 -2.77
C LEU A 5 -11.12 18.41 -2.87
N ALA A 6 -10.30 18.43 -3.91
CA ALA A 6 -9.23 17.44 -4.09
C ALA A 6 -8.27 17.43 -2.88
N ARG A 7 -7.85 18.61 -2.41
CA ARG A 7 -6.96 18.71 -1.24
C ARG A 7 -7.57 18.12 0.03
N ARG A 8 -8.86 18.33 0.26
CA ARG A 8 -9.57 17.71 1.39
C ARG A 8 -9.58 16.18 1.27
N ILE A 9 -9.89 15.64 0.09
CA ILE A 9 -9.90 14.18 -0.12
C ILE A 9 -8.51 13.59 0.11
N TYR A 10 -7.44 14.22 -0.39
CA TYR A 10 -6.08 13.77 -0.11
C TYR A 10 -5.77 13.71 1.39
N SER A 11 -6.14 14.75 2.15
CA SER A 11 -5.95 14.77 3.60
C SER A 11 -6.67 13.61 4.28
N ASP A 12 -7.94 13.36 3.91
CA ASP A 12 -8.74 12.26 4.48
C ASP A 12 -8.15 10.89 4.11
N VAL A 13 -7.64 10.74 2.88
CA VAL A 13 -6.99 9.53 2.37
C VAL A 13 -5.70 9.24 3.13
N PHE A 14 -4.82 10.22 3.28
CA PHE A 14 -3.54 10.03 3.95
C PHE A 14 -3.69 9.72 5.44
N ALA A 15 -4.69 10.31 6.11
CA ALA A 15 -5.00 9.98 7.50
C ALA A 15 -5.45 8.52 7.70
N LYS A 16 -6.06 7.91 6.67
CA LYS A 16 -6.57 6.54 6.70
C LYS A 16 -5.65 5.54 6.00
N TRP A 17 -4.55 5.99 5.40
CA TRP A 17 -3.66 5.13 4.64
C TRP A 17 -2.95 4.16 5.60
N PRO A 18 -2.89 2.85 5.28
CA PRO A 18 -2.23 1.88 6.15
C PRO A 18 -0.72 2.15 6.23
N LYS A 19 -0.14 1.92 7.41
CA LYS A 19 1.31 1.98 7.60
C LYS A 19 1.98 0.75 7.00
N GLN A 20 3.14 0.95 6.37
CA GLN A 20 3.95 -0.12 5.81
C GLN A 20 5.05 -0.52 6.80
N ASP A 21 4.88 -1.66 7.46
CA ASP A 21 5.84 -2.17 8.44
C ASP A 21 7.15 -2.66 7.82
N LEU A 22 7.13 -3.10 6.56
CA LEU A 22 8.33 -3.55 5.84
C LEU A 22 9.32 -2.41 5.53
N ARG A 23 8.85 -1.16 5.52
CA ARG A 23 9.66 0.02 5.20
C ARG A 23 9.23 1.18 6.12
N PRO A 24 9.57 1.12 7.42
CA PRO A 24 9.11 2.11 8.38
C PRO A 24 9.58 3.53 8.01
N ASP A 25 10.78 3.68 7.46
CA ASP A 25 11.39 4.98 7.13
C ASP A 25 10.75 5.69 5.92
N TYR A 26 10.01 4.96 5.09
CA TYR A 26 9.43 5.47 3.85
C TYR A 26 7.96 5.09 3.74
N GLN A 27 7.11 5.90 4.37
CA GLN A 27 5.67 5.73 4.27
C GLN A 27 5.10 6.43 3.04
N PHE A 28 4.13 5.78 2.39
CA PHE A 28 3.49 6.30 1.19
C PHE A 28 2.85 7.67 1.41
N GLN A 29 2.12 7.84 2.51
CA GLN A 29 1.46 9.09 2.88
C GLN A 29 2.46 10.24 3.09
N ASP A 30 3.65 9.96 3.60
CA ASP A 30 4.67 10.98 3.85
C ASP A 30 5.31 11.44 2.54
N VAL A 31 5.58 10.50 1.63
CA VAL A 31 6.13 10.81 0.30
C VAL A 31 5.10 11.54 -0.54
N LEU A 32 3.90 10.96 -0.72
CA LEU A 32 2.86 11.60 -1.53
C LEU A 32 2.34 12.89 -0.92
N GLY A 33 2.28 13.02 0.40
CA GLY A 33 1.89 14.25 1.07
C GLY A 33 2.77 15.42 0.63
N LYS A 34 4.09 15.24 0.62
CA LYS A 34 5.04 16.25 0.14
C LYS A 34 4.80 16.62 -1.33
N VAL A 35 4.65 15.63 -2.21
CA VAL A 35 4.42 15.87 -3.64
C VAL A 35 3.09 16.58 -3.87
N VAL A 36 2.03 16.21 -3.14
CA VAL A 36 0.72 16.89 -3.21
C VAL A 36 0.86 18.34 -2.75
N ASP A 37 1.48 18.59 -1.61
CA ASP A 37 1.65 19.95 -1.10
C ASP A 37 2.44 20.84 -2.06
N GLU A 38 3.47 20.31 -2.71
CA GLU A 38 4.21 21.01 -3.76
C GLU A 38 3.32 21.36 -4.96
N ARG A 39 2.51 20.42 -5.46
CA ARG A 39 1.57 20.71 -6.56
C ARG A 39 0.56 21.79 -6.19
N PHE A 40 0.09 21.81 -4.95
CA PHE A 40 -0.86 22.82 -4.46
C PHE A 40 -0.21 24.19 -4.15
N LYS A 41 1.12 24.29 -4.02
CA LYS A 41 1.79 25.60 -3.97
C LYS A 41 1.62 26.38 -5.29
N THR A 42 1.68 25.67 -6.42
CA THR A 42 1.47 26.24 -7.76
C THR A 42 0.05 26.00 -8.28
N TYR A 43 -0.94 26.00 -7.39
CA TYR A 43 -2.31 25.67 -7.74
C TYR A 43 -2.91 26.66 -8.75
N LYS A 44 -3.57 26.11 -9.78
CA LYS A 44 -4.38 26.84 -10.76
C LYS A 44 -5.77 26.19 -10.84
N PRO A 45 -6.86 26.96 -10.99
CA PRO A 45 -8.20 26.36 -11.12
C PRO A 45 -8.33 25.32 -12.24
N SER A 46 -7.52 25.44 -13.31
CA SER A 46 -7.50 24.50 -14.43
C SER A 46 -7.00 23.09 -14.08
N ILE A 47 -6.25 22.91 -12.99
CA ILE A 47 -5.73 21.59 -12.57
C ILE A 47 -6.66 20.84 -11.61
N GLU A 48 -7.68 21.51 -11.05
CA GLU A 48 -8.58 20.93 -10.06
C GLU A 48 -9.31 19.66 -10.56
N PRO A 49 -9.82 19.58 -11.80
CA PRO A 49 -10.47 18.35 -12.28
C PRO A 49 -9.54 17.14 -12.27
N GLU A 50 -8.28 17.33 -12.68
CA GLU A 50 -7.28 16.27 -12.73
C GLU A 50 -6.88 15.83 -11.32
N GLU A 51 -6.62 16.78 -10.42
CA GLU A 51 -6.30 16.48 -9.02
C GLU A 51 -7.47 15.80 -8.29
N LEU A 52 -8.71 16.13 -8.62
CA LEU A 52 -9.89 15.47 -8.07
C LEU A 52 -9.98 13.99 -8.50
N LEU A 53 -9.65 13.68 -9.76
CA LEU A 53 -9.60 12.30 -10.24
C LEU A 53 -8.54 11.48 -9.50
N LYS A 54 -7.33 12.03 -9.36
CA LYS A 54 -6.23 11.40 -8.60
C LYS A 54 -6.62 11.16 -7.14
N ALA A 55 -7.17 12.16 -6.46
CA ALA A 55 -7.60 12.06 -5.07
C ALA A 55 -8.70 11.00 -4.89
N ARG A 56 -9.69 10.95 -5.79
CA ARG A 56 -10.76 9.94 -5.78
C ARG A 56 -10.24 8.53 -6.06
N ALA A 57 -9.26 8.37 -6.95
CA ALA A 57 -8.63 7.08 -7.19
C ALA A 57 -8.00 6.52 -5.92
N LEU A 58 -7.24 7.35 -5.18
CA LEU A 58 -6.68 6.95 -3.88
C LEU A 58 -7.77 6.66 -2.84
N GLN A 59 -8.84 7.46 -2.81
CA GLN A 59 -9.99 7.21 -1.92
C GLN A 59 -10.62 5.84 -2.19
N PHE A 60 -10.79 5.44 -3.45
CA PHE A 60 -11.33 4.13 -3.81
C PHE A 60 -10.42 2.98 -3.39
N LEU A 61 -9.09 3.17 -3.41
CA LEU A 61 -8.13 2.18 -2.91
C LEU A 61 -8.25 2.01 -1.40
N VAL A 62 -8.25 3.09 -0.62
CA VAL A 62 -8.41 3.03 0.85
C VAL A 62 -9.73 2.37 1.24
N GLN A 63 -10.80 2.64 0.49
CA GLN A 63 -12.11 2.04 0.73
C GLN A 63 -12.24 0.60 0.23
N ASN A 64 -11.17 -0.01 -0.31
CA ASN A 64 -11.20 -1.35 -0.92
C ASN A 64 -12.31 -1.52 -1.97
N LYS A 65 -12.73 -0.43 -2.64
CA LYS A 65 -13.89 -0.42 -3.54
C LYS A 65 -13.80 -1.47 -4.64
N PHE A 66 -12.60 -1.70 -5.17
CA PHE A 66 -12.37 -2.66 -6.25
C PHE A 66 -12.40 -4.11 -5.76
N ARG A 67 -11.91 -4.38 -4.55
CA ARG A 67 -12.04 -5.69 -3.91
C ARG A 67 -13.51 -6.05 -3.71
N ASP A 68 -14.31 -5.10 -3.24
CA ASP A 68 -15.72 -5.33 -2.94
C ASP A 68 -16.58 -5.45 -4.21
N ARG A 69 -16.27 -4.64 -5.22
CA ARG A 69 -16.98 -4.66 -6.51
C ARG A 69 -16.60 -5.87 -7.37
N TYR A 70 -15.33 -6.21 -7.41
CA TYR A 70 -14.77 -7.27 -8.25
C TYR A 70 -14.24 -8.40 -7.38
N LYS A 71 -15.14 -9.03 -6.62
CA LYS A 71 -14.78 -10.17 -5.77
C LYS A 71 -14.19 -11.27 -6.65
N LEU A 72 -12.96 -11.67 -6.33
CA LEU A 72 -12.34 -12.85 -6.92
C LEU A 72 -13.20 -14.07 -6.56
N LYS A 73 -13.51 -14.91 -7.55
CA LYS A 73 -14.34 -16.10 -7.38
C LYS A 73 -13.51 -17.35 -7.63
N GLY A 74 -13.81 -18.41 -6.90
CA GLY A 74 -13.23 -19.73 -7.11
C GLY A 74 -11.74 -19.81 -6.76
N PRO A 75 -11.02 -20.83 -7.27
CA PRO A 75 -9.65 -21.16 -6.87
C PRO A 75 -8.59 -20.23 -7.48
N MET A 76 -8.95 -18.99 -7.87
CA MET A 76 -7.98 -18.03 -8.43
C MET A 76 -6.86 -17.68 -7.44
N LEU A 77 -7.15 -17.75 -6.14
CA LEU A 77 -6.18 -17.56 -5.06
C LEU A 77 -5.66 -18.89 -4.48
N GLU A 78 -5.97 -20.02 -5.13
CA GLU A 78 -5.60 -21.36 -4.67
C GLU A 78 -4.94 -22.12 -5.82
N PRO A 79 -3.67 -21.82 -6.14
CA PRO A 79 -2.99 -22.49 -7.23
C PRO A 79 -2.89 -23.99 -6.95
N LYS A 80 -3.12 -24.84 -7.96
CA LYS A 80 -3.18 -26.30 -7.80
C LYS A 80 -1.92 -26.91 -7.18
N SER A 81 -0.76 -26.31 -7.42
CA SER A 81 0.53 -26.76 -6.88
C SER A 81 0.71 -26.44 -5.40
N GLN A 82 0.10 -25.36 -4.90
CA GLN A 82 0.16 -24.94 -3.50
C GLN A 82 -1.07 -24.08 -3.16
N PRO A 83 -2.18 -24.68 -2.70
CA PRO A 83 -3.42 -23.95 -2.46
C PRO A 83 -3.28 -22.80 -1.45
N THR A 84 -2.37 -22.92 -0.47
CA THR A 84 -2.14 -21.90 0.59
C THR A 84 -1.15 -20.81 0.19
N TYR A 85 -0.65 -20.79 -1.06
CA TYR A 85 0.48 -19.94 -1.47
C TYR A 85 0.32 -18.45 -1.09
N PHE A 86 -0.82 -17.85 -1.39
CA PHE A 86 -1.03 -16.42 -1.11
C PHE A 86 -1.25 -16.14 0.37
N GLU A 87 -1.85 -17.07 1.12
CA GLU A 87 -1.99 -16.96 2.57
C GLU A 87 -0.64 -17.04 3.27
N ASP A 88 0.19 -18.00 2.85
CA ASP A 88 1.56 -18.17 3.33
C ASP A 88 2.40 -16.91 3.03
N LEU A 89 2.26 -16.33 1.83
CA LEU A 89 2.95 -15.11 1.43
C LEU A 89 2.55 -13.91 2.31
N VAL A 90 1.25 -13.71 2.54
CA VAL A 90 0.76 -12.62 3.41
C VAL A 90 1.29 -12.80 4.84
N ARG A 91 1.22 -14.02 5.38
CA ARG A 91 1.78 -14.35 6.70
C ARG A 91 3.27 -14.02 6.78
N GLU A 92 4.05 -14.40 5.78
CA GLU A 92 5.49 -14.10 5.74
C GLU A 92 5.79 -12.59 5.70
N ILE A 93 4.99 -11.82 4.96
CA ILE A 93 5.09 -10.36 4.89
C ILE A 93 4.78 -9.72 6.25
N GLU A 94 3.77 -10.20 6.97
CA GLU A 94 3.39 -9.69 8.30
C GLU A 94 4.38 -10.08 9.41
N GLU A 95 4.98 -11.26 9.31
CA GLU A 95 5.98 -11.73 10.25
C GLU A 95 7.36 -11.07 10.03
N ALA A 96 7.74 -10.74 8.79
CA ALA A 96 9.06 -10.25 8.46
C ALA A 96 9.55 -9.03 9.28
N PRO A 97 8.72 -8.01 9.59
CA PRO A 97 9.10 -6.90 10.48
C PRO A 97 9.27 -7.32 11.95
N LYS A 98 8.46 -8.29 12.41
CA LYS A 98 8.44 -8.77 13.80
C LYS A 98 9.54 -9.80 14.08
N ARG A 99 10.09 -10.42 13.03
CA ARG A 99 11.21 -11.37 13.12
C ARG A 99 12.47 -10.66 13.61
N THR A 100 12.99 -11.18 14.71
CA THR A 100 14.22 -10.71 15.34
C THR A 100 15.37 -10.82 14.32
N TRP A 101 16.32 -9.88 14.36
CA TRP A 101 17.47 -9.86 13.43
C TRP A 101 18.22 -11.21 13.36
N LEU A 102 18.23 -11.99 14.45
CA LEU A 102 18.79 -13.34 14.54
C LEU A 102 18.06 -14.40 13.70
N GLU A 103 16.72 -14.32 13.58
CA GLU A 103 15.93 -15.28 12.78
C GLU A 103 16.12 -15.06 11.27
N ARG A 104 16.36 -13.80 10.87
CA ARG A 104 16.74 -13.44 9.50
C ARG A 104 18.13 -13.98 9.13
N LEU A 105 19.06 -14.01 10.08
CA LEU A 105 20.39 -14.60 9.90
C LEU A 105 20.32 -16.13 9.82
N GLY A 106 19.54 -16.77 10.69
CA GLY A 106 19.35 -18.23 10.70
C GLY A 106 18.73 -18.80 9.41
N LYS A 107 17.73 -18.13 8.83
CA LYS A 107 17.13 -18.56 7.55
C LYS A 107 18.10 -18.43 6.36
N ARG A 108 18.98 -17.40 6.36
CA ARG A 108 20.04 -17.28 5.35
C ARG A 108 21.05 -18.42 5.45
N LEU A 109 21.44 -18.80 6.68
CA LEU A 109 22.34 -19.95 6.90
C LEU A 109 21.69 -21.28 6.51
N SER A 110 20.42 -21.51 6.86
CA SER A 110 19.69 -22.73 6.49
C SER A 110 19.44 -22.85 4.98
N GLY A 111 19.26 -21.75 4.27
CA GLY A 111 19.15 -21.74 2.80
C GLY A 111 20.44 -22.10 2.08
N MET A 112 21.61 -21.73 2.65
CA MET A 112 22.92 -22.09 2.09
C MET A 112 23.26 -23.58 2.31
N ILE A 113 22.82 -24.17 3.43
CA ILE A 113 23.06 -25.60 3.73
C ILE A 113 22.22 -26.52 2.83
N ARG A 114 21.09 -26.05 2.28
CA ARG A 114 20.28 -26.80 1.31
C ARG A 114 20.83 -26.78 -0.13
N LEU A 115 21.89 -26.02 -0.39
CA LEU A 115 22.58 -25.94 -1.68
C LEU A 115 23.93 -26.70 -1.68
N GLN A 116 24.18 -27.55 -0.67
CA GLN A 116 25.29 -28.51 -0.65
C GLN A 116 24.79 -29.94 -0.83
#